data_AF-A0A4V4HGY3-F1
#
_entry.id   AF-A0A4V4HGY3-F1
#
_cell.length_a   1.000
_cell.length_b   1.000
_cell.length_c   1.000
_cell.angle_alpha   90.00
_cell.angle_beta   90.00
_cell.angle_gamma   90.00
#
_symmetry.space_group_name_H-M   'P 1'
#
loop_
_entity.id
_entity.type
_entity.pdbx_description
1 polymer ?
#
loop_
_entity_poly.entity_id
_entity_poly.type
_entity_poly.pdbx_seq_one_letter_code
_entity_poly.pdbx_strand_id
1 'polypeptide(L)'
;MFEMLPPELKSLAVRARAKYAPRPFAGIKDAKAMSTGLGIATKGLDELDDWDEEKVKTYPFLWKNPITHNLHFMVHPCAVREIFVDPLPANVPKRETHLYPDGAHLTDLDGVRTLLYRMQRPAIAPRLVYPHDWNERDLMIFHNRGLMHSVVGLFREDDLRVFHQCNLAATDQPEGPNEEDRAGIYALMN
;
A
#
# COMPACT_ATOMS: atom_id res chain seq x y z
N MET A 1 6.84 7.91 -2.61
CA MET A 1 7.26 6.49 -2.51
C MET A 1 7.61 5.91 -3.87
N PHE A 2 6.66 5.84 -4.81
CA PHE A 2 6.85 5.24 -6.13
C PHE A 2 8.15 5.68 -6.83
N GLU A 3 8.44 6.99 -6.82
CA GLU A 3 9.63 7.52 -7.49
C GLU A 3 10.97 6.97 -7.00
N MET A 4 11.04 6.51 -5.75
CA MET A 4 12.26 5.96 -5.15
C MET A 4 12.40 4.45 -5.32
N LEU A 5 11.38 3.78 -5.88
CA LEU A 5 11.48 2.36 -6.17
C LEU A 5 12.54 2.13 -7.25
N PRO A 6 13.34 1.06 -7.13
CA PRO A 6 14.24 0.66 -8.21
C PRO A 6 13.41 0.23 -9.45
N PRO A 7 13.99 0.29 -10.66
CA PRO A 7 13.25 0.09 -11.92
C PRO A 7 12.43 -1.20 -11.96
N GLU A 8 12.96 -2.31 -11.44
CA GLU A 8 12.25 -3.60 -11.41
C GLU A 8 10.99 -3.57 -10.54
N LEU A 9 11.01 -2.81 -9.44
CA LEU A 9 9.85 -2.63 -8.58
C LEU A 9 8.88 -1.59 -9.15
N LYS A 10 9.35 -0.58 -9.91
CA LYS A 10 8.47 0.31 -10.67
C LYS A 10 7.68 -0.47 -11.72
N SER A 11 8.37 -1.32 -12.48
CA SER A 11 7.74 -2.18 -13.50
C SER A 11 6.75 -3.18 -12.90
N LEU A 12 7.04 -3.74 -11.73
CA LEU A 12 6.07 -4.54 -10.98
C LEU A 12 4.86 -3.69 -10.54
N ALA A 13 5.08 -2.50 -9.97
CA ALA A 13 4.01 -1.69 -9.39
C ALA A 13 2.97 -1.24 -10.44
N VAL A 14 3.38 -0.89 -11.67
CA VAL A 14 2.46 -0.43 -12.71
C VAL A 14 1.49 -1.49 -13.23
N ARG A 15 1.75 -2.77 -12.94
CA ARG A 15 0.96 -3.92 -13.40
C ARG A 15 0.44 -4.77 -12.24
N ALA A 16 0.61 -4.31 -11.01
CA ALA A 16 0.18 -5.02 -9.80
C ALA A 16 -1.14 -4.46 -9.24
N ARG A 17 -1.94 -5.36 -8.68
CA ARG A 17 -3.21 -5.07 -8.00
C ARG A 17 -3.26 -5.79 -6.66
N ALA A 18 -3.69 -5.10 -5.61
CA ALA A 18 -3.85 -5.63 -4.27
C ALA A 18 -5.32 -5.97 -4.02
N LYS A 19 -5.60 -7.20 -3.59
CA LYS A 19 -6.91 -7.62 -3.08
C LYS A 19 -6.89 -7.55 -1.57
N TYR A 20 -7.84 -6.80 -1.03
CA TYR A 20 -7.94 -6.52 0.40
C TYR A 20 -8.92 -7.45 1.09
N ALA A 21 -8.69 -7.67 2.38
CA ALA A 21 -9.67 -8.33 3.23
C ALA A 21 -10.97 -7.49 3.30
N PRO A 22 -12.14 -8.13 3.38
CA PRO A 22 -13.47 -7.49 3.35
C PRO A 22 -13.77 -6.60 4.56
N ARG A 23 -13.16 -6.91 5.71
CA ARG A 23 -13.21 -6.12 6.94
C ARG A 23 -11.78 -5.92 7.45
N PRO A 24 -10.99 -5.08 6.75
CA PRO A 24 -9.53 -5.09 6.86
C PRO A 24 -9.03 -4.83 8.28
N PHE A 25 -9.69 -3.97 9.05
CA PHE A 25 -9.31 -3.66 10.44
C PHE A 25 -9.91 -4.61 11.48
N ALA A 26 -11.03 -5.25 11.20
CA ALA A 26 -11.63 -6.22 12.13
C ALA A 26 -10.75 -7.47 12.26
N GLY A 27 -10.20 -7.96 11.14
CA GLY A 27 -9.34 -9.15 11.11
C GLY A 27 -7.93 -8.94 11.66
N ILE A 28 -7.57 -7.71 12.01
CA ILE A 28 -6.25 -7.36 12.57
C ILE A 28 -6.37 -6.59 13.89
N LYS A 29 -7.56 -6.55 14.51
CA LYS A 29 -7.81 -5.76 15.73
C LYS A 29 -6.88 -6.16 16.90
N ASP A 30 -6.58 -7.46 17.02
CA ASP A 30 -5.71 -8.03 18.06
C ASP A 30 -4.28 -8.26 17.54
N ALA A 31 -4.03 -7.97 16.25
CA ALA A 31 -2.72 -8.14 15.65
C ALA A 31 -1.80 -6.98 16.06
N LYS A 32 -0.54 -7.30 16.34
CA LYS A 32 0.46 -6.27 16.61
C LYS A 32 0.99 -5.72 15.30
N ALA A 33 1.06 -4.40 15.15
CA ALA A 33 1.76 -3.78 14.04
C ALA A 33 3.27 -4.05 14.14
N MET A 34 3.96 -4.08 13.00
CA MET A 34 5.43 -4.05 12.97
C MET A 34 5.92 -2.74 13.59
N SER A 35 7.09 -2.75 14.24
CA SER A 35 7.69 -1.52 14.82
C SER A 35 7.98 -0.43 13.78
N THR A 36 8.10 -0.82 12.51
CA THR A 36 8.24 0.09 11.37
C THR A 36 6.93 0.74 10.92
N GLY A 37 5.78 0.34 11.49
CA GLY A 37 4.44 0.73 11.02
C GLY A 37 4.04 0.10 9.68
N LEU A 38 4.87 -0.80 9.12
CA LEU A 38 4.65 -1.43 7.81
C LEU A 38 4.22 -2.88 7.99
N GLY A 39 2.91 -3.12 8.04
CA GLY A 39 2.33 -4.47 8.17
C GLY A 39 2.11 -4.90 9.61
N ILE A 40 1.82 -6.19 9.79
CA ILE A 40 1.53 -6.82 11.09
C ILE A 40 2.57 -7.89 11.42
N ALA A 41 2.94 -7.96 12.69
CA ALA A 41 3.98 -8.82 13.25
C ALA A 41 3.47 -10.22 13.68
N THR A 42 2.16 -10.40 13.78
CA THR A 42 1.52 -11.66 14.18
C THR A 42 0.78 -12.29 13.01
N LYS A 43 0.52 -13.61 13.07
CA LYS A 43 -0.49 -14.22 12.20
C LYS A 43 -1.82 -13.47 12.42
N GLY A 44 -2.45 -13.08 11.33
CA GLY A 44 -3.63 -12.23 11.28
C GLY A 44 -4.09 -12.19 9.84
N LEU A 45 -5.40 -12.04 9.62
CA LEU A 45 -6.15 -12.28 8.38
C LEU A 45 -6.69 -13.69 8.15
N ASP A 46 -6.42 -14.68 9.00
CA ASP A 46 -6.79 -16.08 8.73
C ASP A 46 -8.24 -16.43 9.10
N GLU A 47 -8.86 -15.68 10.03
CA GLU A 47 -10.22 -15.94 10.54
C GLU A 47 -11.04 -14.65 10.52
N LEU A 48 -11.94 -14.53 9.54
CA LEU A 48 -12.97 -13.48 9.52
C LEU A 48 -14.32 -14.18 9.52
N ASP A 49 -15.07 -14.04 10.61
CA ASP A 49 -16.48 -14.45 10.67
C ASP A 49 -17.30 -13.62 9.68
N ASP A 50 -18.32 -14.25 9.09
CA ASP A 50 -19.41 -13.70 8.27
C ASP A 50 -19.12 -12.36 7.58
N TRP A 51 -18.67 -12.42 6.32
CA TRP A 51 -18.43 -11.26 5.48
C TRP A 51 -18.98 -11.44 4.07
N ASP A 52 -19.34 -10.31 3.45
CA ASP A 52 -19.91 -10.30 2.10
C ASP A 52 -18.80 -10.21 1.06
N GLU A 53 -18.80 -11.10 0.07
CA GLU A 53 -17.82 -11.10 -1.03
C GLU A 53 -17.79 -9.76 -1.79
N GLU A 54 -18.93 -9.09 -1.91
CA GLU A 54 -19.05 -7.79 -2.57
C GLU A 54 -18.25 -6.66 -1.89
N LYS A 55 -17.90 -6.84 -0.61
CA LYS A 55 -17.08 -5.90 0.16
C LYS A 55 -15.58 -6.11 -0.07
N VAL A 56 -15.17 -7.22 -0.67
CA VAL A 56 -13.79 -7.42 -1.10
C VAL A 56 -13.48 -6.47 -2.25
N LYS A 57 -12.41 -5.68 -2.08
CA LYS A 57 -11.97 -4.73 -3.09
C LYS A 57 -10.59 -5.12 -3.61
N THR A 58 -10.43 -4.98 -4.92
CA THR A 58 -9.14 -5.08 -5.59
C THR A 58 -8.80 -3.73 -6.19
N TYR A 59 -7.65 -3.18 -5.84
CA TYR A 59 -7.20 -1.88 -6.32
C TYR A 59 -5.82 -1.98 -6.97
N PRO A 60 -5.51 -1.13 -7.97
CA PRO A 60 -4.15 -1.02 -8.48
C PRO A 60 -3.18 -0.58 -7.38
N PHE A 61 -1.93 -1.01 -7.47
CA PHE A 61 -0.86 -0.58 -6.55
C PHE A 61 -0.60 0.92 -6.66
N LEU A 62 -0.71 1.45 -7.87
CA LEU A 62 -0.47 2.84 -8.18
C LEU A 62 -1.79 3.53 -8.47
N TRP A 63 -2.02 4.67 -7.82
CA TRP A 63 -3.18 5.52 -8.07
C TRP A 63 -2.71 6.77 -8.81
N LYS A 64 -3.38 7.11 -9.91
CA LYS A 64 -3.10 8.31 -10.69
C LYS A 64 -3.77 9.49 -10.02
N ASN A 65 -2.99 10.54 -9.74
CA ASN A 65 -3.53 11.78 -9.22
C ASN A 65 -4.29 12.51 -10.34
N PRO A 66 -5.57 12.87 -10.17
CA PRO A 66 -6.34 13.49 -11.25
C PRO A 66 -5.92 14.95 -11.55
N ILE A 67 -5.18 15.60 -10.64
CA ILE A 67 -4.70 16.98 -10.79
C ILE A 67 -3.28 17.01 -11.35
N THR A 68 -2.37 16.22 -10.78
CA THR A 68 -0.95 16.25 -11.15
C THR A 68 -0.57 15.19 -12.18
N HIS A 69 -1.45 14.22 -12.43
CA HIS A 69 -1.22 13.04 -13.26
C HIS A 69 -0.09 12.12 -12.80
N ASN A 70 0.53 12.41 -11.64
CA ASN A 70 1.57 11.58 -11.06
C ASN A 70 1.00 10.26 -10.52
N LEU A 71 1.83 9.20 -10.54
CA LEU A 71 1.51 7.92 -9.94
C LEU A 71 1.96 7.86 -8.47
N HIS A 72 1.03 7.49 -7.59
CA HIS A 72 1.30 7.32 -6.17
C HIS A 72 1.17 5.86 -5.77
N PHE A 73 2.15 5.33 -5.06
CA PHE A 73 2.08 3.98 -4.49
C PHE A 73 1.13 3.97 -3.28
N MET A 74 -0.05 3.38 -3.46
CA MET A 74 -1.17 3.43 -2.52
C MET A 74 -1.64 2.03 -2.14
N VAL A 75 -0.80 1.32 -1.39
CA VAL A 75 -1.10 -0.01 -0.86
C VAL A 75 -1.05 0.01 0.67
N HIS A 76 -2.12 -0.41 1.34
CA HIS A 76 -2.11 -0.52 2.80
C HIS A 76 -1.64 -1.93 3.23
N PRO A 77 -0.42 -2.08 3.81
CA PRO A 77 0.22 -3.39 3.92
C PRO A 77 -0.47 -4.37 4.89
N CYS A 78 -1.21 -3.87 5.87
CA CYS A 78 -1.79 -4.73 6.92
C CYS A 78 -3.00 -5.57 6.46
N ALA A 79 -3.60 -5.22 5.32
CA ALA A 79 -4.91 -5.75 4.92
C ALA A 79 -4.92 -6.43 3.55
N VAL A 80 -3.78 -6.50 2.87
CA VAL A 80 -3.66 -7.19 1.59
C VAL A 80 -3.63 -8.69 1.85
N ARG A 81 -4.51 -9.44 1.17
CA ARG A 81 -4.52 -10.91 1.18
C ARG A 81 -3.85 -11.50 -0.04
N GLU A 82 -4.06 -10.90 -1.20
CA GLU A 82 -3.55 -11.42 -2.46
C GLU A 82 -2.99 -10.27 -3.31
N ILE A 83 -1.97 -10.59 -4.11
CA ILE A 83 -1.42 -9.67 -5.11
C ILE A 83 -1.57 -10.32 -6.48
N PHE A 84 -2.21 -9.62 -7.41
CA PHE A 84 -2.23 -9.98 -8.82
C PHE A 84 -1.21 -9.16 -9.57
N VAL A 85 -0.51 -9.78 -10.51
CA VAL A 85 0.46 -9.11 -11.36
C VAL A 85 0.21 -9.53 -12.80
N ASP A 86 -0.17 -8.58 -13.65
CA ASP A 86 -0.43 -8.84 -15.07
C ASP A 86 0.91 -9.03 -15.81
N PRO A 87 1.04 -9.95 -16.79
CA PRO A 87 2.29 -10.18 -17.52
C PRO A 87 2.84 -8.92 -18.19
N LEU A 88 4.15 -8.92 -18.46
CA LEU A 88 4.73 -7.89 -19.32
C LEU A 88 4.11 -7.95 -20.72
N PRO A 89 3.87 -6.80 -21.38
CA PRO A 89 3.45 -6.77 -22.77
C PRO A 89 4.44 -7.51 -23.68
N ALA A 90 3.94 -8.17 -24.72
CA ALA A 90 4.76 -9.00 -25.62
C ALA A 90 5.88 -8.21 -26.33
N ASN A 91 5.71 -6.90 -26.50
CA ASN A 91 6.68 -6.00 -27.11
C ASN A 91 7.77 -5.49 -26.13
N VAL A 92 7.70 -5.84 -24.85
CA VAL A 92 8.72 -5.50 -23.85
C VAL A 92 9.68 -6.69 -23.69
N PRO A 93 10.98 -6.54 -24.00
CA PRO A 93 11.95 -7.62 -23.84
C PRO A 93 12.07 -8.06 -22.38
N LYS A 94 11.88 -9.36 -22.13
CA LYS A 94 12.07 -9.94 -20.79
C LYS A 94 13.56 -9.94 -20.45
N ARG A 95 13.87 -9.51 -19.23
CA ARG A 95 15.25 -9.46 -18.69
C ARG A 95 15.26 -10.13 -17.32
N GLU A 96 16.42 -10.61 -16.90
CA GLU A 96 16.60 -11.28 -15.60
C GLU A 96 16.17 -10.39 -14.41
N THR A 97 16.29 -9.07 -14.55
CA THR A 97 15.87 -8.10 -13.53
C THR A 97 14.36 -7.93 -13.41
N HIS A 98 13.56 -8.37 -14.40
CA HIS A 98 12.11 -8.27 -14.32
C HIS A 98 11.56 -9.28 -13.33
N LEU A 99 10.91 -8.78 -12.28
CA LEU A 99 10.14 -9.61 -11.38
C LEU A 99 8.85 -10.04 -12.07
N TYR A 100 8.44 -11.31 -11.96
CA TYR A 100 7.20 -11.90 -12.51
C TYR A 100 6.87 -11.53 -13.97
N PRO A 101 7.78 -11.72 -14.94
CA PRO A 101 7.59 -11.26 -16.32
C PRO A 101 6.39 -11.92 -17.01
N ASP A 102 6.03 -13.14 -16.61
CA ASP A 102 4.88 -13.91 -17.11
C ASP A 102 3.58 -13.64 -16.33
N GLY A 103 3.60 -12.67 -15.41
CA GLY A 103 2.53 -12.44 -14.46
C GLY A 103 2.66 -13.33 -13.23
N ALA A 104 1.85 -13.03 -12.21
CA ALA A 104 1.81 -13.81 -10.98
C ALA A 104 0.51 -13.60 -10.22
N HIS A 105 0.16 -14.58 -9.40
CA HIS A 105 -0.87 -14.47 -8.38
C HIS A 105 -0.27 -14.95 -7.06
N LEU A 106 -0.03 -14.01 -6.15
CA LEU A 106 0.52 -14.29 -4.83
C LEU A 106 -0.64 -14.45 -3.86
N THR A 107 -0.80 -15.65 -3.33
CA THR A 107 -1.79 -16.00 -2.30
C THR A 107 -1.15 -16.33 -0.96
N ASP A 108 0.17 -16.58 -0.93
CA ASP A 108 0.93 -16.77 0.29
C ASP A 108 1.14 -15.42 1.01
N LEU A 109 0.61 -15.32 2.24
CA LEU A 109 0.64 -14.07 3.01
C LEU A 109 2.06 -13.63 3.36
N ASP A 110 2.99 -14.56 3.58
CA ASP A 110 4.37 -14.22 3.89
C ASP A 110 5.08 -13.63 2.67
N GLY A 111 4.86 -14.17 1.48
CA GLY A 111 5.32 -13.61 0.20
C GLY A 111 4.71 -12.24 -0.08
N VAL A 112 3.40 -12.08 0.14
CA VAL A 112 2.69 -10.79 0.02
C VAL A 112 3.30 -9.73 0.94
N ARG A 113 3.46 -10.05 2.22
CA ARG A 113 4.02 -9.13 3.23
C ARG A 113 5.47 -8.79 2.93
N THR A 114 6.28 -9.78 2.57
CA THR A 114 7.70 -9.60 2.22
C THR A 114 7.85 -8.65 1.03
N LEU A 115 7.04 -8.82 -0.02
CA LEU A 115 7.07 -7.95 -1.19
C LEU A 115 6.68 -6.51 -0.82
N LEU A 116 5.56 -6.33 -0.12
CA LEU A 116 5.08 -5.00 0.28
C LEU A 116 6.07 -4.31 1.22
N TYR A 117 6.66 -5.03 2.17
CA TYR A 117 7.70 -4.50 3.05
C TYR A 117 8.90 -4.03 2.23
N ARG A 118 9.42 -4.85 1.29
CA ARG A 118 10.53 -4.46 0.40
C ARG A 118 10.23 -3.18 -0.37
N MET A 119 9.00 -3.01 -0.88
CA MET A 119 8.60 -1.82 -1.64
C MET A 119 8.43 -0.58 -0.76
N GLN A 120 7.89 -0.73 0.45
CA GLN A 120 7.52 0.40 1.31
C GLN A 120 8.64 0.83 2.27
N ARG A 121 9.54 -0.08 2.64
CA ARG A 121 10.60 0.17 3.62
C ARG A 121 11.50 1.38 3.29
N PRO A 122 11.85 1.66 2.02
CA PRO A 122 12.60 2.87 1.68
C PRO A 122 11.85 4.17 1.99
N ALA A 123 10.52 4.17 1.96
CA ALA A 123 9.70 5.37 2.14
C ALA A 123 9.58 5.83 3.59
N ILE A 124 9.98 4.99 4.55
CA ILE A 124 10.05 5.36 5.97
C ILE A 124 11.48 5.69 6.41
N ALA A 125 12.39 5.99 5.47
CA ALA A 125 13.69 6.56 5.83
C ALA A 125 13.47 7.86 6.61
N PRO A 126 14.27 8.17 7.66
CA PRO A 126 13.99 9.30 8.56
C PRO A 126 13.74 10.64 7.85
N ARG A 127 14.49 10.93 6.77
CA ARG A 127 14.34 12.16 5.96
C ARG A 127 13.01 12.29 5.20
N LEU A 128 12.19 11.24 5.18
CA LEU A 128 10.92 11.14 4.46
C LEU A 128 9.73 11.01 5.40
N VAL A 129 9.98 10.96 6.71
CA VAL A 129 8.96 10.82 7.74
C VAL A 129 8.80 12.16 8.44
N TYR A 130 7.55 12.61 8.55
CA TYR A 130 7.18 13.75 9.37
C TYR A 130 6.62 13.23 10.70
N PRO A 131 7.42 13.25 11.80
CA PRO A 131 6.89 13.02 13.13
C PRO A 131 6.14 14.27 13.59
N HIS A 132 4.85 14.12 13.89
CA HIS A 132 4.06 15.20 14.45
C HIS A 132 4.04 15.09 15.98
N ASP A 133 4.60 16.10 16.63
CA ASP A 133 4.58 16.23 18.09
C ASP A 133 3.27 16.92 18.51
N TRP A 134 2.31 16.10 18.94
CA TRP A 134 0.93 16.54 19.18
C TRP A 134 0.81 17.43 20.41
N ASN A 135 0.14 18.56 20.24
CA ASN A 135 -0.37 19.40 21.32
C ASN A 135 -1.90 19.33 21.39
N GLU A 136 -2.45 19.68 22.56
CA GLU A 136 -3.91 19.80 22.69
C GLU A 136 -4.43 20.79 21.65
N ARG A 137 -5.53 20.41 20.97
CA ARG A 137 -6.23 21.21 19.94
C ARG A 137 -5.52 21.30 18.59
N ASP A 138 -4.44 20.54 18.37
CA ASP A 138 -3.92 20.37 17.02
C ASP A 138 -4.95 19.69 16.10
N LEU A 139 -5.06 20.20 14.88
CA LEU A 139 -5.87 19.64 13.81
C LEU A 139 -4.98 19.22 12.65
N MET A 140 -4.92 17.92 12.39
CA MET A 140 -4.21 17.37 11.23
C MET A 140 -5.20 17.07 10.12
N ILE A 141 -5.02 17.73 8.97
CA ILE A 141 -5.75 17.43 7.73
C ILE A 141 -4.75 16.89 6.73
N PHE A 142 -5.05 15.73 6.15
CA PHE A 142 -4.13 15.11 5.20
C PHE A 142 -4.87 14.39 4.07
N HIS A 143 -4.18 14.29 2.94
CA HIS A 143 -4.72 13.65 1.75
C HIS A 143 -4.43 12.15 1.75
N ASN A 144 -5.42 11.32 2.10
CA ASN A 144 -5.26 9.86 2.18
C ASN A 144 -4.71 9.21 0.92
N ARG A 145 -4.96 9.77 -0.28
CA ARG A 145 -4.46 9.20 -1.54
C ARG A 145 -3.02 9.61 -1.89
N GLY A 146 -2.36 10.38 -1.02
CA GLY A 146 -1.01 10.89 -1.25
C GLY A 146 0.03 10.47 -0.23
N LEU A 147 -0.38 9.83 0.88
CA LEU A 147 0.53 9.47 1.97
C LEU A 147 0.10 8.22 2.73
N MET A 148 1.04 7.69 3.51
CA MET A 148 0.76 6.73 4.57
C MET A 148 0.97 7.41 5.92
N HIS A 149 0.21 6.99 6.92
CA HIS A 149 0.38 7.44 8.29
C HIS A 149 0.29 6.24 9.23
N SER A 150 0.88 6.39 10.41
CA SER A 150 0.83 5.40 11.47
C SER A 150 0.79 6.15 12.80
N VAL A 151 0.03 5.61 13.75
CA VAL A 151 0.01 6.14 15.12
C VAL A 151 1.21 5.54 15.85
N VAL A 152 2.06 6.43 16.36
CA VAL A 152 3.20 6.07 17.22
C VAL A 152 3.02 6.69 18.61
N GLY A 153 3.73 6.14 19.58
CA GLY A 153 3.79 6.68 20.94
C GLY A 153 4.24 5.63 21.95
N LEU A 154 4.95 6.07 22.98
CA LEU A 154 5.26 5.29 24.17
C LEU A 154 4.39 5.84 25.29
N PHE A 155 3.28 5.14 25.56
CA PHE A 155 2.35 5.51 26.61
C PHE A 155 2.63 4.70 27.86
N ARG A 156 2.55 5.34 29.02
CA ARG A 156 2.44 4.67 30.31
C ARG A 156 1.06 4.03 30.43
N GLU A 157 0.90 3.06 31.33
CA GLU A 157 -0.38 2.37 31.53
C GLU A 157 -1.54 3.33 31.89
N ASP A 158 -1.22 4.47 32.50
CA ASP A 158 -2.14 5.51 32.96
C ASP A 158 -2.29 6.71 32.00
N ASP A 159 -1.58 6.73 30.87
CA ASP A 159 -1.70 7.82 29.89
C ASP A 159 -3.03 7.70 29.11
N LEU A 160 -3.84 8.76 29.15
CA LEU A 160 -5.06 8.87 28.35
C LEU A 160 -4.82 9.74 27.11
N ARG A 161 -5.10 9.18 25.92
CA ARG A 161 -5.04 9.91 24.64
C ARG A 161 -6.35 9.76 23.89
N VAL A 162 -7.01 10.89 23.60
CA VAL A 162 -8.30 10.93 22.90
C VAL A 162 -8.18 11.79 21.65
N PHE A 163 -8.64 11.26 20.52
CA PHE A 163 -8.78 12.00 19.26
C PHE A 163 -10.21 11.92 18.74
N HIS A 164 -10.63 12.98 18.07
CA HIS A 164 -11.83 12.96 17.25
C HIS A 164 -11.40 12.90 15.78
N GLN A 165 -11.85 11.86 15.07
CA GLN A 165 -11.57 11.66 13.65
C GLN A 165 -12.83 11.87 12.82
N CYS A 166 -12.70 12.61 11.72
CA CYS A 166 -13.71 12.71 10.68
C CYS A 166 -13.10 12.29 9.35
N ASN A 167 -13.77 11.38 8.63
CA ASN A 167 -13.34 10.94 7.31
C ASN A 167 -14.28 11.52 6.25
N LEU A 168 -13.71 12.17 5.23
CA LEU A 168 -14.47 12.66 4.09
C LEU A 168 -14.49 11.57 3.00
N ALA A 169 -15.69 11.13 2.61
CA ALA A 169 -15.85 10.18 1.52
C ALA A 169 -15.42 10.82 0.19
N ALA A 170 -14.68 10.07 -0.63
CA ALA A 170 -14.35 10.49 -1.99
C ALA A 170 -15.57 10.35 -2.91
N THR A 171 -15.66 11.21 -3.92
CA THR A 171 -16.71 11.19 -4.95
C THR A 171 -16.48 10.16 -6.06
N ASP A 172 -15.25 9.65 -6.15
CA ASP A 172 -14.76 8.81 -7.24
C ASP A 172 -13.96 7.61 -6.71
N GLN A 173 -13.67 6.65 -7.59
CA GLN A 173 -12.78 5.52 -7.32
C GLN A 173 -11.36 5.84 -7.82
N PRO A 174 -10.32 5.26 -7.19
CA PRO A 174 -8.96 5.46 -7.65
C PRO A 174 -8.73 4.86 -9.03
N GLU A 175 -8.18 5.67 -9.94
CA GLU A 175 -7.74 5.23 -11.26
C GLU A 175 -6.29 4.75 -11.21
N GLY A 176 -5.99 3.67 -11.94
CA GLY A 176 -4.64 3.11 -12.06
C GLY A 176 -3.82 3.73 -13.19
N PRO A 177 -2.60 3.23 -13.43
CA PRO A 177 -1.77 3.62 -14.57
C PRO A 177 -2.44 3.22 -15.89
N ASN A 178 -2.42 4.14 -16.86
CA ASN A 178 -2.85 3.88 -18.23
C ASN A 178 -1.70 3.24 -19.06
N GLU A 179 -1.94 3.01 -20.36
CA GLU A 179 -0.94 2.39 -21.25
C GLU A 179 0.32 3.25 -21.44
N GLU A 180 0.16 4.57 -21.51
CA GLU A 180 1.27 5.53 -21.64
C GLU A 180 2.15 5.52 -20.38
N ASP A 181 1.53 5.55 -19.20
CA ASP A 181 2.21 5.45 -17.92
C ASP A 181 3.06 4.16 -17.82
N ARG A 182 2.49 3.02 -18.27
CA ARG A 182 3.18 1.73 -18.30
C ARG A 182 4.36 1.75 -19.28
N ALA A 183 4.15 2.26 -20.49
CA ALA A 183 5.18 2.36 -21.52
C ALA A 183 6.37 3.20 -21.06
N GLY A 184 6.12 4.32 -20.39
CA GLY A 184 7.16 5.17 -19.82
C GLY A 184 8.03 4.43 -18.80
N ILE A 185 7.43 3.59 -17.95
CA ILE A 185 8.17 2.79 -16.98
C ILE A 185 8.98 1.66 -17.63
N TYR A 186 8.44 0.99 -18.66
CA TYR A 186 9.19 -0.04 -19.38
C TYR A 186 10.40 0.54 -20.11
N ALA A 187 10.31 1.77 -20.60
CA ALA A 187 11.44 2.46 -21.23
C ALA A 187 12.61 2.73 -20.26
N LEU A 188 12.35 2.92 -18.96
CA LEU A 188 13.40 3.08 -17.94
C LEU A 188 14.21 1.80 -17.70
N MET A 189 13.64 0.65 -18.08
CA MET A 189 14.28 -0.65 -17.94
C MET A 189 15.03 -1.08 -19.20
N ASN A 190 15.00 -0.29 -20.28
CA ASN A 190 15.67 -0.58 -21.54
C ASN A 190 17.16 -0.26 -21.54
#